data_AF-M1B9W2-F1
#
_entry.id   AF-M1B9W2-F1
#
_cell.length_a   1.000
_cell.length_b   1.000
_cell.length_c   1.000
_cell.angle_alpha   90.00
_cell.angle_beta   90.00
_cell.angle_gamma   90.00
#
_symmetry.space_group_name_H-M   'P 1'
#
loop_
_entity.id
_entity.type
_entity.pdbx_description
1 polymer ?
#
loop_
_entity_poly.entity_id
_entity_poly.type
_entity_poly.pdbx_seq_one_letter_code
_entity_poly.pdbx_strand_id
1 'polypeptide(L)'
;MYHGLGQSTSNPASNVRKERRKQPDPPCVVCKGNGRVECYHCHGRGRTNFVDLEMLPRGEWPKWCKSCGGSGLGYCSRCLGTGEYRYIMGFHFMRRDDEPEGRY
;
A
#
# COMPACT_ATOMS: atom_id res chain seq x y z
N MET A 1 27.16 10.90 -47.35
CA MET A 1 27.27 10.45 -45.95
C MET A 1 27.32 11.68 -45.07
N TYR A 2 26.22 11.97 -44.36
CA TYR A 2 26.22 12.89 -43.22
C TYR A 2 25.38 12.20 -42.14
N HIS A 3 26.05 11.76 -41.07
CA HIS A 3 25.40 11.27 -39.85
C HIS A 3 25.13 12.48 -38.96
N GLY A 4 23.86 12.76 -38.69
CA GLY A 4 23.43 13.70 -37.66
C GLY A 4 22.57 12.95 -36.66
N LEU A 5 23.18 12.54 -35.54
CA LEU A 5 22.54 11.79 -34.46
C LEU A 5 21.39 12.59 -33.86
N GLY A 6 20.20 11.97 -33.83
CA GLY A 6 19.03 12.49 -33.15
C GLY A 6 19.33 12.73 -31.68
N GLN A 7 19.06 13.93 -31.20
CA GLN A 7 19.23 14.31 -29.81
C GLN A 7 18.28 13.48 -28.95
N SER A 8 18.84 12.60 -28.14
CA SER A 8 18.13 11.89 -27.09
C SER A 8 17.60 12.91 -26.09
N THR A 9 16.29 13.16 -26.10
CA THR A 9 15.61 13.86 -25.00
C THR A 9 15.54 12.92 -23.81
N SER A 10 16.61 12.86 -23.02
CA SER A 10 16.55 12.32 -21.67
C SER A 10 15.63 13.24 -20.86
N ASN A 11 14.35 12.91 -20.81
CA ASN A 11 13.42 13.50 -19.85
C ASN A 11 13.92 13.10 -18.46
N PRO A 12 14.41 14.02 -17.61
CA PRO A 12 14.73 13.69 -16.23
C PRO A 12 13.37 13.45 -15.56
N ALA A 13 12.92 12.20 -15.54
CA ALA A 13 11.75 11.77 -14.81
C ALA A 13 11.97 12.14 -13.34
N SER A 14 11.42 13.30 -12.98
CA SER A 14 11.14 13.83 -11.66
C SER A 14 11.66 12.99 -10.48
N ASN A 15 12.92 13.22 -10.10
CA ASN A 15 13.45 12.84 -8.78
C ASN A 15 12.85 13.72 -7.67
N VAL A 16 11.53 13.91 -7.68
CA VAL A 16 10.81 14.66 -6.65
C VAL A 16 10.92 13.86 -5.37
N ARG A 17 11.77 14.33 -4.44
CA ARG A 17 11.72 13.93 -3.04
C ARG A 17 10.32 14.29 -2.53
N LYS A 18 9.44 13.28 -2.47
CA LYS A 18 8.18 13.42 -1.75
C LYS A 18 8.51 13.54 -0.27
N GLU A 19 8.13 14.66 0.33
CA GLU A 19 8.18 14.81 1.78
C GLU A 19 7.47 13.62 2.43
N ARG A 20 8.08 13.09 3.50
CA ARG A 20 7.50 11.97 4.21
C ARG A 20 6.19 12.45 4.84
N ARG A 21 5.06 11.97 4.33
CA ARG A 21 3.74 12.23 4.91
C ARG A 21 3.79 11.90 6.41
N LYS A 22 3.34 12.82 7.26
CA LYS A 22 3.15 12.54 8.68
C LYS A 22 2.20 11.34 8.79
N GLN A 23 2.58 10.35 9.59
CA GLN A 23 1.66 9.24 9.86
C GLN A 23 0.48 9.78 10.68
N PRO A 24 -0.73 9.29 10.42
CA PRO A 24 -1.90 9.67 11.19
C PRO A 24 -1.81 9.17 12.64
N ASP A 25 -2.43 9.92 13.54
CA ASP A 25 -2.53 9.62 14.97
C ASP A 25 -4.00 9.74 15.43
N PRO A 26 -4.67 8.65 15.84
CA PRO A 26 -4.12 7.30 15.96
C PRO A 26 -3.94 6.61 14.60
N PRO A 27 -2.88 5.80 14.43
CA PRO A 27 -2.64 5.05 13.19
C PRO A 27 -3.58 3.85 13.07
N CYS A 28 -3.90 3.47 11.85
CA CYS A 28 -4.61 2.23 11.56
C CYS A 28 -3.83 1.03 12.11
N VAL A 29 -4.47 0.22 12.95
CA VAL A 29 -3.85 -0.95 13.59
C VAL A 29 -3.38 -2.03 12.62
N VAL A 30 -3.95 -2.10 11.40
CA VAL A 30 -3.59 -3.10 10.39
C VAL A 30 -2.37 -2.67 9.58
N CYS A 31 -2.38 -1.45 9.03
CA CYS A 31 -1.31 -0.97 8.15
C CYS A 31 -0.28 -0.06 8.85
N LYS A 32 -0.44 0.17 10.15
CA LYS A 32 0.44 1.01 10.98
C LYS A 32 0.66 2.41 10.38
N GLY A 33 -0.43 3.04 9.91
CA GLY A 33 -0.37 4.38 9.33
C GLY A 33 -0.02 4.45 7.83
N ASN A 34 0.40 3.36 7.18
CA ASN A 34 0.87 3.41 5.79
C ASN A 34 -0.24 3.48 4.73
N GLY A 35 -1.46 3.11 5.08
CA GLY A 35 -2.58 2.99 4.13
C GLY A 35 -2.47 1.82 3.14
N ARG A 36 -1.31 1.16 3.05
CA ARG A 36 -1.10 -0.01 2.21
C ARG A 36 -0.64 -1.22 3.00
N VAL A 37 -0.95 -2.39 2.48
CA VAL A 37 -0.54 -3.71 2.99
C VAL A 37 -0.08 -4.57 1.82
N GLU A 38 0.53 -5.72 2.10
CA GLU A 38 0.83 -6.70 1.06
C GLU A 38 -0.43 -7.07 0.27
N CYS A 39 -0.29 -7.14 -1.04
CA CYS A 39 -1.38 -7.54 -1.91
C CYS A 39 -1.77 -8.98 -1.61
N TYR A 40 -3.02 -9.20 -1.24
CA TYR A 40 -3.56 -10.52 -0.94
C TYR A 40 -3.40 -11.53 -2.09
N HIS A 41 -3.49 -11.07 -3.35
CA HIS A 41 -3.44 -11.95 -4.51
C HIS A 41 -2.04 -12.42 -4.92
N CYS A 42 -1.00 -11.71 -4.50
CA CYS A 42 0.39 -12.06 -4.86
C CYS A 42 1.32 -12.08 -3.65
N HIS A 43 0.78 -12.00 -2.44
CA HIS A 43 1.52 -12.02 -1.17
C HIS A 43 2.76 -11.10 -1.21
N GLY A 44 2.56 -9.84 -1.61
CA GLY A 44 3.65 -8.86 -1.66
C GLY A 44 4.56 -8.94 -2.91
N ARG A 45 4.48 -9.99 -3.73
CA ARG A 45 5.45 -10.21 -4.82
C ARG A 45 5.25 -9.35 -6.06
N GLY A 46 4.04 -8.83 -6.28
CA GLY A 46 3.69 -8.08 -7.48
C GLY A 46 3.48 -8.93 -8.75
N ARG A 47 3.78 -10.23 -8.70
CA ARG A 47 3.63 -11.17 -9.82
C ARG A 47 2.93 -12.46 -9.37
N THR A 48 2.41 -13.23 -10.32
CA THR A 48 1.72 -14.50 -10.08
C THR A 48 2.49 -15.73 -10.55
N ASN A 49 3.57 -15.56 -11.30
CA ASN A 49 4.50 -16.65 -11.63
C ASN A 49 5.71 -16.65 -10.69
N PHE A 50 6.22 -17.84 -10.38
CA PHE A 50 7.43 -18.04 -9.57
C PHE A 50 7.40 -17.22 -8.27
N VAL A 51 6.28 -17.28 -7.54
CA VAL A 51 6.02 -16.45 -6.34
C VAL A 51 6.93 -16.83 -5.17
N ASP A 52 7.45 -18.04 -5.15
CA ASP A 52 8.36 -18.50 -4.08
C ASP A 52 9.80 -18.01 -4.30
N LEU A 53 10.16 -17.69 -5.55
CA LEU A 53 11.48 -17.15 -5.88
C LEU A 53 11.48 -15.64 -5.68
N GLU A 54 12.58 -15.10 -5.15
CA GLU A 54 12.75 -13.64 -5.03
C GLU A 54 13.02 -13.00 -6.40
N MET A 55 13.88 -13.63 -7.19
CA MET A 55 14.20 -13.25 -8.56
C MET A 55 13.61 -14.24 -9.57
N LEU A 56 13.18 -13.75 -10.72
CA LEU A 56 12.74 -14.60 -11.82
C LEU A 56 13.93 -15.38 -12.42
N PRO A 57 13.72 -16.61 -12.90
CA PRO A 57 14.71 -17.31 -13.70
C PRO A 57 15.10 -16.50 -14.94
N ARG A 58 16.32 -16.72 -15.44
CA ARG A 58 16.80 -16.06 -16.66
C ARG A 58 15.86 -16.37 -17.83
N GLY A 59 15.46 -15.33 -18.57
CA GLY A 59 14.59 -15.45 -19.74
C GLY A 59 13.09 -15.42 -19.44
N GLU A 60 12.69 -15.49 -18.18
CA GLU A 60 11.28 -15.44 -17.78
C GLU A 60 10.78 -14.01 -17.58
N TRP A 61 9.60 -13.70 -18.11
CA TRP A 61 8.93 -12.42 -17.91
C TRP A 61 7.94 -12.49 -16.73
N PRO A 62 7.80 -11.41 -15.92
CA PRO A 62 6.82 -11.38 -14.84
C PRO A 62 5.40 -11.41 -15.39
N LYS A 63 4.59 -12.35 -14.91
CA LYS A 63 3.14 -12.29 -15.03
C LYS A 63 2.63 -11.36 -13.94
N TRP A 64 2.49 -10.08 -14.28
CA TRP A 64 2.10 -9.05 -13.32
C TRP A 64 0.76 -9.37 -12.65
N CYS A 65 0.72 -9.24 -11.32
CA CYS A 65 -0.52 -9.34 -10.57
C CYS A 65 -1.43 -8.18 -10.97
N LYS A 66 -2.58 -8.52 -11.55
CA LYS A 66 -3.56 -7.55 -12.05
C LYS A 66 -4.20 -6.76 -10.90
N SER A 67 -4.36 -7.36 -9.73
CA SER A 67 -4.99 -6.72 -8.57
C SER A 67 -4.16 -5.56 -8.00
N CYS A 68 -2.83 -5.65 -8.02
CA CYS A 68 -1.95 -4.57 -7.52
C CYS A 68 -1.14 -3.85 -8.60
N GLY A 69 -1.38 -4.18 -9.88
CA GLY A 69 -0.65 -3.61 -11.02
C GLY A 69 0.87 -3.80 -10.94
N GLY A 70 1.35 -4.89 -10.36
CA GLY A 70 2.79 -5.14 -10.21
C GLY A 70 3.46 -4.58 -8.95
N SER A 71 2.78 -3.72 -8.17
CA SER A 71 3.41 -3.06 -7.01
C SER A 71 3.66 -3.96 -5.79
N GLY A 72 3.03 -5.13 -5.74
CA GLY A 72 3.02 -5.98 -4.54
C GLY A 72 2.18 -5.44 -3.39
N LEU A 73 1.61 -4.23 -3.50
CA LEU A 73 0.88 -3.56 -2.42
C LEU A 73 -0.59 -3.33 -2.79
N GLY A 74 -1.48 -3.66 -1.86
CA GLY A 74 -2.90 -3.32 -1.92
C GLY A 74 -3.25 -2.19 -0.95
N TYR A 75 -4.39 -1.55 -1.15
CA TYR A 75 -4.95 -0.66 -0.13
C TYR A 75 -5.35 -1.47 1.11
N CYS A 76 -5.06 -0.93 2.28
CA CYS A 76 -5.53 -1.50 3.53
C CYS A 76 -7.05 -1.44 3.57
N SER A 77 -7.72 -2.59 3.61
CA SER A 77 -9.18 -2.68 3.69
C SER A 77 -9.75 -2.06 4.96
N ARG A 78 -8.99 -2.06 6.06
CA ARG A 78 -9.44 -1.49 7.35
C ARG A 78 -9.57 0.02 7.32
N CYS A 79 -8.62 0.73 6.70
CA CYS A 79 -8.62 2.19 6.63
C CYS A 79 -8.94 2.74 5.24
N LEU A 80 -9.21 1.87 4.26
CA LEU A 80 -9.48 2.25 2.86
C LEU A 80 -8.37 3.11 2.25
N GLY A 81 -7.12 2.89 2.67
CA GLY A 81 -5.98 3.64 2.16
C GLY A 81 -5.61 4.91 2.92
N THR A 82 -6.40 5.37 3.90
CA THR A 82 -6.09 6.62 4.62
C THR A 82 -4.92 6.48 5.57
N GLY A 83 -4.70 5.27 6.10
CA GLY A 83 -3.74 5.02 7.16
C GLY A 83 -4.26 5.36 8.55
N GLU A 84 -5.38 6.06 8.67
CA GLU A 84 -5.97 6.48 9.94
C GLU A 84 -6.68 5.33 10.67
N TYR A 85 -6.66 5.38 11.99
CA TYR A 85 -7.53 4.53 12.80
C TYR A 85 -8.99 4.82 12.49
N ARG A 86 -9.75 3.78 12.16
CA ARG A 86 -11.20 3.86 12.01
C ARG A 86 -11.82 3.08 13.16
N TYR A 87 -12.71 3.72 13.93
CA TYR A 87 -13.54 3.01 14.91
C TYR A 87 -14.43 1.99 14.20
N ILE A 88 -14.85 0.95 14.92
CA ILE A 88 -15.80 -0.04 14.38
C ILE A 88 -17.13 0.69 14.20
N MET A 89 -17.40 1.14 12.97
CA MET A 89 -18.71 1.67 12.62
C MET A 89 -19.65 0.48 12.45
N GLY A 90 -20.64 0.35 13.33
CA GLY A 90 -21.58 -0.77 13.37
C GLY A 90 -22.56 -0.64 14.54
N PHE A 91 -23.47 -1.60 14.68
CA PHE A 91 -24.43 -1.64 15.79
C PHE A 91 -23.68 -1.80 17.11
N HIS A 92 -23.70 -0.77 17.95
CA HIS A 92 -23.47 -0.93 19.37
C HIS A 92 -24.55 -1.89 19.89
N PHE A 93 -24.19 -3.16 20.12
CA PHE A 93 -24.95 -3.96 21.06
C PHE A 93 -24.80 -3.25 22.40
N MET A 94 -25.84 -2.52 22.82
CA MET A 94 -25.92 -1.93 24.15
C MET A 94 -25.75 -3.06 25.16
N ARG A 95 -24.56 -3.19 25.74
CA ARG A 95 -24.44 -3.71 27.09
C ARG A 95 -24.60 -2.50 28.00
N ARG A 96 -25.77 -2.47 28.65
CA ARG A 96 -26.07 -1.63 29.80
C ARG A 96 -25.01 -1.84 30.88
N ASP A 97 -24.72 -0.73 31.56
CA ASP A 97 -24.14 -0.58 32.88
C ASP A 97 -22.61 -0.73 32.98
N ASP A 98 -21.93 0.42 32.79
CA ASP A 98 -20.81 0.85 33.63
C ASP A 98 -20.89 2.38 33.73
N GLU A 99 -21.89 2.84 34.47
CA GLU A 99 -21.92 4.19 35.04
C GLU A 99 -21.05 4.15 36.31
N PRO A 100 -19.90 4.84 36.36
CA PRO A 100 -19.37 5.23 37.65
C PRO A 100 -20.17 6.44 38.11
N GLU A 101 -21.12 6.16 38.99
CA GLU A 101 -21.70 7.10 39.93
C GLU A 101 -20.57 7.93 40.61
N GLY A 102 -20.50 9.22 40.28
CA GLY A 102 -20.20 10.26 41.25
C GLY A 102 -18.74 10.71 41.51
N ARG A 103 -18.70 12.00 41.87
CA ARG A 103 -17.71 12.75 42.68
C ARG A 103 -16.44 13.16 41.91
N TYR A 104 -16.10 14.44 41.75
CA TYR A 104 -16.40 15.68 42.47
C TYR A 104 -16.38 16.86 41.46
#